data_AF-A0A124GPZ7-F1
#
_entry.id   AF-A0A124GPZ7-F1
#
_cell.length_a   1.000
_cell.length_b   1.000
_cell.length_c   1.000
_cell.angle_alpha   90.00
_cell.angle_beta   90.00
_cell.angle_gamma   90.00
#
_symmetry.space_group_name_H-M   'P 1'
#
loop_
_entity.id
_entity.type
_entity.pdbx_description
1 polymer ?
#
loop_
_entity_poly.entity_id
_entity_poly.type
_entity_poly.pdbx_seq_one_letter_code
_entity_poly.pdbx_strand_id
1 'polypeptide(L)'
;MAKRTLDAFFKPSTTTPKRPKTEPIESHSAIPAPKLNNIPIEDTKPPNQHPSYPIPIAQLPSHIEVGLEHATPATAPREINNQPHLDLLHFQPYIPRATANQLFKFLRRELPFYRVQYTARRGDIEMQINTPRWTTVFGVDETSTFIQEQGNNPNSLVLVETKTKTPIPKTKYQCTPRPIPACLDLLRKQVEAANATANADTKNPGYNFCLVNYYASGEDSIAFHSDDERFLGPEPNIASLSLGGERDFLMKHKPFVSGGIVNRTAGGCVPDTAHAISGLGGTSATRESCTVSSGTSNSNTVSSPGSRPAATVPLQQIKMSLGSGDMVVMRGATQSNWLHSIPKRKGKAGEATRGRINITFRRAVVPGGTDNYYLYNVGSGGMYRWDEVAREMVLRDGSAG
;
A
#
# COMPACT_ATOMS: atom_id res chain seq x y z
N MET A 1 -34.51 44.34 -19.05
CA MET A 1 -33.15 43.84 -19.29
C MET A 1 -32.21 44.53 -18.31
N ALA A 2 -31.38 43.73 -17.63
CA ALA A 2 -30.40 44.14 -16.64
C ALA A 2 -29.00 44.32 -17.24
N LYS A 3 -28.14 45.09 -16.55
CA LYS A 3 -26.66 45.03 -16.42
C LYS A 3 -26.23 46.41 -15.85
N ARG A 4 -25.67 46.63 -14.66
CA ARG A 4 -24.58 46.01 -13.85
C ARG A 4 -23.23 45.92 -14.58
N THR A 5 -22.25 46.66 -14.03
CA THR A 5 -20.75 46.61 -14.04
C THR A 5 -20.21 48.04 -14.21
N LEU A 6 -19.11 48.53 -13.63
CA LEU A 6 -17.94 47.98 -12.93
C LEU A 6 -17.22 49.16 -12.20
N ASP A 7 -16.35 48.84 -11.24
CA ASP A 7 -15.20 49.66 -10.78
C ASP A 7 -15.41 50.93 -9.93
N ALA A 8 -15.33 50.77 -8.60
CA ALA A 8 -14.74 51.80 -7.71
C ALA A 8 -14.53 51.29 -6.27
N PHE A 9 -13.76 50.22 -6.02
CA PHE A 9 -13.39 49.86 -4.64
C PHE A 9 -11.98 49.28 -4.51
N PHE A 10 -10.99 49.98 -5.09
CA PHE A 10 -9.59 49.83 -4.71
C PHE A 10 -8.92 51.20 -4.62
N LYS A 11 -8.71 51.69 -3.39
CA LYS A 11 -7.43 52.30 -2.94
C LYS A 11 -7.38 52.46 -1.41
N PRO A 12 -6.19 52.31 -0.79
CA PRO A 12 -6.01 52.17 0.65
C PRO A 12 -5.76 53.51 1.35
N SER A 13 -6.25 53.66 2.58
CA SER A 13 -5.91 54.81 3.44
C SER A 13 -4.93 54.39 4.55
N THR A 14 -3.83 55.12 4.62
CA THR A 14 -2.75 55.04 5.60
C THR A 14 -3.02 56.03 6.72
N THR A 15 -3.09 55.59 7.99
CA THR A 15 -2.68 56.35 9.19
C THR A 15 -2.93 55.57 10.49
N THR A 16 -1.96 55.60 11.39
CA THR A 16 -2.01 55.26 12.84
C THR A 16 -1.25 56.36 13.60
N PRO A 17 -1.29 56.48 14.95
CA PRO A 17 -2.32 56.16 15.96
C PRO A 17 -2.47 57.28 17.04
N LYS A 18 -3.41 57.15 18.00
CA LYS A 18 -3.26 57.68 19.39
C LYS A 18 -4.17 56.94 20.39
N ARG A 19 -3.62 56.72 21.60
CA ARG A 19 -4.09 55.87 22.72
C ARG A 19 -4.76 56.71 23.83
N PRO A 20 -5.80 56.21 24.54
CA PRO A 20 -6.18 56.74 25.86
C PRO A 20 -5.88 55.79 27.03
N LYS A 21 -5.72 56.39 28.23
CA LYS A 21 -5.33 55.81 29.53
C LYS A 21 -6.49 55.19 30.32
N THR A 22 -6.12 54.31 31.26
CA THR A 22 -6.89 53.42 32.16
C THR A 22 -7.19 54.04 33.54
N GLU A 23 -8.21 53.53 34.26
CA GLU A 23 -8.27 53.07 35.69
C GLU A 23 -9.73 53.06 36.24
N PRO A 24 -10.08 52.33 37.32
CA PRO A 24 -10.00 50.88 37.56
C PRO A 24 -11.35 50.29 38.09
N ILE A 25 -11.55 48.96 38.17
CA ILE A 25 -12.43 48.26 39.16
C ILE A 25 -12.19 46.73 39.14
N GLU A 26 -11.74 46.26 40.30
CA GLU A 26 -11.97 45.01 41.03
C GLU A 26 -11.80 43.59 40.42
N SER A 27 -10.99 42.83 41.15
CA SER A 27 -10.65 41.43 40.99
C SER A 27 -11.76 40.49 41.48
N HIS A 28 -12.31 39.67 40.59
CA HIS A 28 -12.98 38.43 40.99
C HIS A 28 -12.56 37.26 40.09
N SER A 29 -11.91 36.30 40.75
CA SER A 29 -11.78 34.86 40.46
C SER A 29 -11.59 34.41 39.01
N ALA A 30 -10.39 33.87 38.78
CA ALA A 30 -10.03 33.04 37.64
C ALA A 30 -11.10 31.98 37.32
N ILE A 31 -11.60 32.01 36.09
CA ILE A 31 -12.37 30.92 35.50
C ILE A 31 -11.42 29.71 35.39
N PRO A 32 -11.71 28.55 36.01
CA PRO A 32 -10.85 27.38 35.88
C PRO A 32 -10.82 26.91 34.42
N ALA A 33 -9.64 26.53 33.95
CA ALA A 33 -9.47 25.86 32.67
C ALA A 33 -10.45 24.66 32.55
N PRO A 34 -11.01 24.41 31.35
CA PRO A 34 -11.93 23.29 31.17
C PRO A 34 -11.21 21.98 31.51
N LYS A 35 -11.76 21.25 32.49
CA LYS A 35 -11.27 19.92 32.86
C LYS A 35 -11.36 19.01 31.63
N LEU A 36 -10.24 18.39 31.29
CA LEU A 36 -10.11 17.37 30.24
C LEU A 36 -10.79 16.06 30.65
N ASN A 37 -12.08 16.07 30.96
CA ASN A 37 -12.85 14.87 31.33
C ASN A 37 -14.17 14.89 30.56
N ASN A 38 -14.09 14.60 29.26
CA ASN A 38 -15.17 14.03 28.44
C ASN A 38 -14.51 13.49 27.16
N ILE A 39 -13.57 12.56 27.34
CA ILE A 39 -13.27 11.61 26.26
C ILE A 39 -14.50 10.69 26.24
N PRO A 40 -15.26 10.59 25.13
CA PRO A 40 -16.30 9.59 25.02
C PRO A 40 -15.69 8.25 25.40
N ILE A 41 -16.31 7.53 26.34
CA ILE A 41 -15.90 6.16 26.67
C ILE A 41 -15.97 5.41 25.34
N GLU A 42 -14.82 5.17 24.74
CA GLU A 42 -14.70 4.44 23.48
C GLU A 42 -15.25 3.04 23.80
N ASP A 43 -16.20 2.52 23.03
CA ASP A 43 -16.69 1.14 23.19
C ASP A 43 -15.52 0.19 22.92
N THR A 44 -14.74 -0.12 23.96
CA THR A 44 -13.51 -0.91 23.82
C THR A 44 -13.88 -2.38 23.77
N LYS A 45 -14.07 -2.89 22.55
CA LYS A 45 -14.05 -4.33 22.29
C LYS A 45 -12.68 -4.90 22.68
N PRO A 46 -12.59 -6.15 23.16
CA PRO A 46 -11.30 -6.77 23.48
C PRO A 46 -10.41 -6.81 22.22
N PRO A 47 -9.10 -6.52 22.33
CA PRO A 47 -8.22 -6.52 21.17
C PRO A 47 -8.09 -7.92 20.56
N ASN A 48 -7.80 -7.98 19.26
CA ASN A 48 -7.38 -9.22 18.63
C ASN A 48 -6.04 -9.66 19.20
N GLN A 49 -5.98 -10.93 19.59
CA GLN A 49 -4.76 -11.57 20.06
C GLN A 49 -4.42 -12.73 19.14
N HIS A 50 -3.15 -12.88 18.83
CA HIS A 50 -2.62 -14.03 18.12
C HIS A 50 -1.13 -14.17 18.47
N PRO A 51 -0.59 -15.39 18.66
CA PRO A 51 0.81 -15.58 19.06
C PRO A 51 1.84 -14.96 18.12
N SER A 52 1.50 -14.74 16.84
CA SER A 52 2.39 -14.08 15.88
C SER A 52 2.29 -12.55 15.83
N TYR A 53 1.33 -11.96 16.54
CA TYR A 53 1.31 -10.51 16.74
C TYR A 53 2.31 -10.13 17.83
N PRO A 54 3.12 -9.07 17.62
CA PRO A 54 4.06 -8.62 18.63
C PRO A 54 3.35 -7.96 19.84
N ILE A 55 2.12 -7.47 19.65
CA ILE A 55 1.24 -6.89 20.66
C ILE A 55 -0.23 -7.20 20.29
N PRO A 56 -1.17 -7.21 21.25
CA PRO A 56 -2.59 -7.20 20.94
C PRO A 56 -2.96 -6.00 20.06
N ILE A 57 -3.81 -6.22 19.05
CA ILE A 57 -4.23 -5.16 18.11
C ILE A 57 -5.68 -4.80 18.41
N ALA A 58 -5.95 -3.53 18.73
CA ALA A 58 -7.29 -3.07 19.04
C ALA A 58 -8.26 -3.30 17.86
N GLN A 59 -9.52 -3.55 18.19
CA GLN A 59 -10.61 -3.56 17.21
C GLN A 59 -11.13 -2.15 16.96
N LEU A 60 -11.83 -1.94 15.85
CA LEU A 60 -12.38 -0.64 15.52
C LEU A 60 -13.47 -0.25 16.54
N PRO A 61 -13.48 1.01 17.01
CA PRO A 61 -14.61 1.57 17.73
C PRO A 61 -15.87 1.55 16.87
N SER A 62 -17.04 1.33 17.49
CA SER A 62 -18.34 1.21 16.82
C SER A 62 -18.62 2.38 15.86
N HIS A 63 -18.26 3.60 16.23
CA HIS A 63 -18.49 4.79 15.39
C HIS A 63 -17.68 4.79 14.09
N ILE A 64 -16.47 4.20 14.09
CA ILE A 64 -15.67 4.04 12.87
C ILE A 64 -16.26 2.92 12.01
N GLU A 65 -16.64 1.79 12.61
CA GLU A 65 -17.27 0.67 11.90
C GLU A 65 -18.54 1.10 11.17
N VAL A 66 -19.46 1.77 11.87
CA VAL A 66 -20.70 2.32 11.28
C VAL A 66 -20.39 3.26 10.11
N GLY A 67 -19.38 4.13 10.27
CA GLY A 67 -18.95 5.04 9.22
C GLY A 67 -18.34 4.34 8.00
N LEU A 68 -17.73 3.16 8.19
CA LEU A 68 -17.20 2.34 7.10
C LEU A 68 -18.33 1.56 6.43
N GLU A 69 -19.20 0.89 7.18
CA GLU A 69 -20.23 -0.01 6.64
C GLU A 69 -21.36 0.73 5.91
N HIS A 70 -21.74 1.91 6.38
CA HIS A 70 -22.93 2.60 5.86
C HIS A 70 -22.63 3.79 4.94
N ALA A 71 -21.38 4.24 4.87
CA ALA A 71 -21.00 5.43 4.11
C ALA A 71 -19.82 5.20 3.15
N THR A 72 -19.45 3.95 2.91
CA THR A 72 -18.39 3.56 1.96
C THR A 72 -18.97 2.60 0.91
N PRO A 73 -18.73 2.79 -0.40
CA PRO A 73 -17.99 3.91 -1.00
C PRO A 73 -18.75 5.24 -0.91
N ALA A 74 -18.04 6.32 -0.59
CA ALA A 74 -18.57 7.68 -0.55
C ALA A 74 -18.78 8.27 -1.95
N THR A 75 -18.00 7.83 -2.94
CA THR A 75 -18.11 8.24 -4.34
C THR A 75 -17.95 7.04 -5.27
N ALA A 76 -18.57 7.12 -6.45
CA ALA A 76 -18.31 6.16 -7.51
C ALA A 76 -16.88 6.31 -8.06
N PRO A 77 -16.25 5.22 -8.52
CA PRO A 77 -14.90 5.30 -9.08
C PRO A 77 -14.89 6.03 -10.42
N ARG A 78 -13.81 6.77 -10.67
CA ARG A 78 -13.44 7.25 -12.00
C ARG A 78 -12.40 6.31 -12.61
N GLU A 79 -12.65 5.86 -13.83
CA GLU A 79 -11.65 5.10 -14.59
C GLU A 79 -10.54 6.01 -15.12
N ILE A 80 -9.31 5.53 -15.07
CA ILE A 80 -8.16 6.17 -15.70
C ILE A 80 -7.45 5.12 -16.55
N ASN A 81 -7.83 5.07 -17.82
CA ASN A 81 -7.39 4.10 -18.83
C ASN A 81 -7.04 4.78 -20.17
N ASN A 82 -6.75 6.08 -20.14
CA ASN A 82 -6.51 6.92 -21.30
C ASN A 82 -5.06 6.83 -21.84
N GLN A 83 -4.26 5.89 -21.34
CA GLN A 83 -2.89 5.64 -21.82
C GLN A 83 -2.63 4.13 -21.96
N PRO A 84 -1.70 3.71 -22.84
CA PRO A 84 -1.41 2.30 -23.07
C PRO A 84 -1.11 1.54 -21.76
N HIS A 85 -1.71 0.35 -21.64
CA HIS A 85 -1.55 -0.58 -20.50
C HIS A 85 -2.01 -0.06 -19.13
N LEU A 86 -2.51 1.17 -19.06
CA LEU A 86 -2.98 1.75 -17.82
C LEU A 86 -4.43 1.34 -17.57
N ASP A 87 -4.70 0.78 -16.40
CA ASP A 87 -6.05 0.49 -15.95
C ASP A 87 -6.17 0.77 -14.45
N LEU A 88 -6.73 1.94 -14.13
CA LEU A 88 -6.97 2.37 -12.74
C LEU A 88 -8.46 2.63 -12.48
N LEU A 89 -8.88 2.32 -11.26
CA LEU A 89 -10.04 2.95 -10.63
C LEU A 89 -9.56 3.95 -9.59
N HIS A 90 -10.10 5.17 -9.62
CA HIS A 90 -9.81 6.19 -8.62
C HIS A 90 -11.09 6.65 -7.92
N PHE A 91 -11.15 6.44 -6.61
CA PHE A 91 -12.23 6.86 -5.73
C PHE A 91 -11.77 8.09 -4.93
N GLN A 92 -12.52 9.18 -5.00
CA GLN A 92 -12.11 10.47 -4.43
C GLN A 92 -13.29 11.16 -3.70
N PRO A 93 -13.57 10.81 -2.43
CA PRO A 93 -12.95 9.72 -1.67
C PRO A 93 -13.73 8.40 -1.75
N TYR A 94 -13.07 7.30 -1.39
CA TYR A 94 -13.72 6.02 -1.09
C TYR A 94 -14.34 6.04 0.31
N ILE A 95 -13.58 6.41 1.34
CA ILE A 95 -14.07 6.54 2.72
C ILE A 95 -14.39 8.02 3.00
N PRO A 96 -15.57 8.36 3.57
CA PRO A 96 -15.89 9.73 3.94
C PRO A 96 -14.80 10.37 4.80
N ARG A 97 -14.49 11.65 4.55
CA ARG A 97 -13.35 12.32 5.17
C ARG A 97 -13.36 12.28 6.70
N ALA A 98 -14.54 12.37 7.33
CA ALA A 98 -14.69 12.31 8.78
C ALA A 98 -14.24 10.94 9.34
N THR A 99 -14.79 9.85 8.79
CA THR A 99 -14.42 8.47 9.14
C THR A 99 -12.95 8.19 8.83
N ALA A 100 -12.45 8.65 7.68
CA ALA A 100 -11.05 8.46 7.28
C ALA A 100 -10.07 9.14 8.26
N ASN A 101 -10.41 10.31 8.79
CA ASN A 101 -9.58 11.00 9.78
C ASN A 101 -9.53 10.26 11.13
N GLN A 102 -10.66 9.66 11.55
CA GLN A 102 -10.72 8.85 12.77
C GLN A 102 -9.93 7.55 12.59
N LEU A 103 -10.14 6.86 11.46
CA LEU A 103 -9.43 5.64 11.10
C LEU A 103 -7.92 5.86 11.02
N PHE A 104 -7.46 6.98 10.46
CA PHE A 104 -6.04 7.35 10.45
C PHE A 104 -5.44 7.36 11.86
N LYS A 105 -6.08 8.08 12.79
CA LYS A 105 -5.60 8.21 14.18
C LYS A 105 -5.57 6.86 14.87
N PHE A 106 -6.66 6.09 14.72
CA PHE A 106 -6.79 4.75 15.27
C PHE A 106 -5.65 3.83 14.76
N LEU A 107 -5.52 3.65 13.45
CA LEU A 107 -4.52 2.72 12.89
C LEU A 107 -3.08 3.15 13.22
N ARG A 108 -2.80 4.45 13.21
CA ARG A 108 -1.48 4.97 13.59
C ARG A 108 -1.14 4.63 15.04
N ARG A 109 -2.11 4.76 15.94
CA ARG A 109 -1.96 4.47 17.38
C ARG A 109 -1.86 2.97 17.64
N GLU A 110 -2.64 2.15 16.94
CA GLU A 110 -2.86 0.75 17.32
C GLU A 110 -2.02 -0.28 16.57
N LEU A 111 -1.50 0.04 15.38
CA LEU A 111 -0.69 -0.92 14.63
C LEU A 111 0.77 -0.92 15.09
N PRO A 112 1.42 -2.11 15.13
CA PRO A 112 2.86 -2.21 15.27
C PRO A 112 3.53 -1.83 13.95
N PHE A 113 4.60 -1.05 14.00
CA PHE A 113 5.35 -0.63 12.81
C PHE A 113 6.83 -0.95 12.93
N TYR A 114 7.50 -1.04 11.79
CA TYR A 114 8.91 -1.39 11.68
C TYR A 114 9.61 -0.44 10.73
N ARG A 115 10.91 -0.23 10.94
CA ARG A 115 11.79 0.45 9.99
C ARG A 115 12.79 -0.57 9.48
N VAL A 116 12.51 -1.11 8.30
CA VAL A 116 13.30 -2.21 7.75
C VAL A 116 14.64 -1.66 7.28
N GLN A 117 15.68 -2.34 7.70
CA GLN A 117 17.03 -2.14 7.20
C GLN A 117 17.42 -3.42 6.46
N TYR A 118 17.83 -3.28 5.21
CA TYR A 118 18.31 -4.42 4.44
C TYR A 118 19.50 -4.01 3.59
N THR A 119 20.35 -5.00 3.37
CA THR A 119 21.47 -4.87 2.46
C THR A 119 20.99 -5.20 1.05
N ALA A 120 21.14 -4.26 0.12
CA ALA A 120 21.02 -4.52 -1.31
C ALA A 120 22.41 -4.66 -1.93
N ARG A 121 22.64 -5.74 -2.68
CA ARG A 121 23.86 -5.91 -3.48
C ARG A 121 23.56 -5.66 -4.95
N ARG A 122 24.39 -4.85 -5.60
CA ARG A 122 24.33 -4.61 -7.05
C ARG A 122 25.73 -4.74 -7.62
N GLY A 123 26.04 -5.93 -8.14
CA GLY A 123 27.42 -6.32 -8.45
C GLY A 123 28.24 -6.42 -7.17
N ASP A 124 29.42 -5.83 -7.15
CA ASP A 124 30.32 -5.82 -5.99
C ASP A 124 29.97 -4.73 -4.95
N ILE A 125 28.96 -3.91 -5.22
CA ILE A 125 28.58 -2.81 -4.32
C ILE A 125 27.47 -3.28 -3.38
N GLU A 126 27.79 -3.22 -2.09
CA GLU A 126 26.84 -3.43 -1.00
C GLU A 126 26.29 -2.09 -0.50
N MET A 127 24.97 -1.92 -0.52
CA MET A 127 24.30 -0.72 -0.02
C MET A 127 23.37 -1.07 1.13
N GLN A 128 23.54 -0.40 2.26
CA GLN A 128 22.59 -0.40 3.36
C GLN A 128 21.39 0.48 3.00
N ILE A 129 20.21 -0.12 2.88
CA ILE A 129 18.96 0.57 2.61
C ILE A 129 18.13 0.61 3.88
N ASN A 130 17.85 1.83 4.34
CA ASN A 130 16.86 2.10 5.38
C ASN A 130 15.56 2.50 4.71
N THR A 131 14.45 1.81 5.00
CA THR A 131 13.16 2.24 4.46
C THR A 131 12.85 3.65 4.96
N PRO A 132 12.63 4.64 4.06
CA PRO A 132 12.35 6.01 4.43
C PRO A 132 10.86 6.17 4.77
N ARG A 133 10.31 5.19 5.47
CA ARG A 133 8.91 5.07 5.92
C ARG A 133 8.82 3.88 6.88
N TRP A 134 7.77 3.88 7.69
CA TRP A 134 7.43 2.78 8.59
C TRP A 134 6.50 1.79 7.89
N THR A 135 6.67 0.50 8.16
CA THR A 135 5.89 -0.55 7.50
C THR A 135 5.38 -1.58 8.49
N THR A 136 4.29 -2.25 8.15
CA THR A 136 3.85 -3.47 8.81
C THR A 136 3.02 -4.28 7.83
N VAL A 137 3.01 -5.60 7.99
CA VAL A 137 2.34 -6.50 7.06
C VAL A 137 1.59 -7.60 7.81
N PHE A 138 0.45 -7.98 7.23
CA PHE A 138 -0.40 -9.07 7.69
C PHE A 138 -0.87 -9.88 6.49
N GLY A 139 -1.12 -11.16 6.71
CA GLY A 139 -1.56 -12.09 5.68
C GLY A 139 -0.60 -13.24 5.47
N VAL A 140 -1.03 -14.12 4.58
CA VAL A 140 -0.34 -15.32 4.11
C VAL A 140 -0.77 -15.61 2.68
N ASP A 141 0.08 -16.25 1.90
CA ASP A 141 -0.20 -16.61 0.50
C ASP A 141 -1.34 -17.61 0.39
N GLU A 142 -1.88 -17.76 -0.82
CA GLU A 142 -3.11 -18.53 -1.05
C GLU A 142 -3.00 -20.03 -0.75
N THR A 143 -1.79 -20.57 -0.61
CA THR A 143 -1.60 -21.98 -0.24
C THR A 143 -1.85 -22.26 1.24
N SER A 144 -1.98 -21.21 2.07
CA SER A 144 -2.36 -21.35 3.48
C SER A 144 -3.48 -20.38 3.87
N THR A 145 -4.15 -20.67 4.98
CA THR A 145 -5.21 -19.81 5.51
C THR A 145 -5.31 -19.96 7.01
N PHE A 146 -5.74 -18.89 7.68
CA PHE A 146 -6.02 -18.92 9.11
C PHE A 146 -7.48 -19.35 9.32
N ILE A 147 -7.69 -20.38 10.13
CA ILE A 147 -9.03 -20.84 10.53
C ILE A 147 -9.18 -20.77 12.04
N GLN A 148 -10.42 -20.63 12.49
CA GLN A 148 -10.72 -20.72 13.92
C GLN A 148 -10.56 -22.17 14.39
N GLU A 149 -9.83 -22.35 15.48
CA GLU A 149 -9.69 -23.64 16.16
C GLU A 149 -11.05 -24.12 16.69
N GLN A 150 -11.20 -25.43 16.93
CA GLN A 150 -12.43 -26.00 17.49
C GLN A 150 -12.67 -25.50 18.92
N GLY A 151 -13.34 -24.36 19.02
CA GLY A 151 -13.63 -23.63 20.24
C GLY A 151 -14.09 -22.23 19.87
N ASN A 152 -15.14 -21.71 20.50
CA ASN A 152 -15.76 -20.44 20.10
C ASN A 152 -14.91 -19.20 20.46
N ASN A 153 -13.58 -19.34 20.61
CA ASN A 153 -12.66 -18.26 20.89
C ASN A 153 -12.20 -17.59 19.57
N PRO A 154 -12.61 -16.34 19.29
CA PRO A 154 -12.25 -15.63 18.06
C PRO A 154 -10.75 -15.30 17.96
N ASN A 155 -9.98 -15.43 19.04
CA ASN A 155 -8.54 -15.22 19.07
C ASN A 155 -7.71 -16.51 18.85
N SER A 156 -8.37 -17.68 18.74
CA SER A 156 -7.67 -18.94 18.44
C SER A 156 -7.65 -19.22 16.94
N LEU A 157 -6.93 -18.39 16.19
CA LEU A 157 -6.69 -18.65 14.77
C LEU A 157 -5.45 -19.54 14.62
N VAL A 158 -5.57 -20.59 13.81
CA VAL A 158 -4.48 -21.51 13.49
C VAL A 158 -4.23 -21.53 11.99
N LEU A 159 -2.96 -21.61 11.60
CA LEU A 159 -2.55 -21.61 10.20
C LEU A 159 -2.58 -23.04 9.64
N VAL A 160 -3.35 -23.23 8.57
CA VAL A 160 -3.53 -24.52 7.89
C VAL A 160 -3.33 -24.39 6.39
N GLU A 161 -3.13 -25.51 5.70
CA GLU A 161 -3.14 -25.55 4.24
C GLU A 161 -4.56 -25.27 3.70
N THR A 162 -4.67 -24.46 2.65
CA THR A 162 -5.96 -23.91 2.22
C THR A 162 -6.95 -24.95 1.71
N LYS A 163 -6.49 -25.98 0.99
CA LYS A 163 -7.33 -26.99 0.33
C LYS A 163 -7.68 -28.14 1.26
N THR A 164 -6.70 -28.68 1.97
CA THR A 164 -6.82 -29.86 2.85
C THR A 164 -7.21 -29.52 4.27
N LYS A 165 -7.05 -28.25 4.68
CA LYS A 165 -7.25 -27.77 6.06
C LYS A 165 -6.38 -28.49 7.09
N THR A 166 -5.26 -29.08 6.66
CA THR A 166 -4.32 -29.76 7.55
C THR A 166 -3.29 -28.78 8.14
N PRO A 167 -2.72 -29.07 9.31
CA PRO A 167 -1.62 -28.28 9.87
C PRO A 167 -0.45 -28.11 8.89
N ILE A 168 0.14 -26.91 8.85
CA ILE A 168 1.31 -26.67 8.00
C ILE A 168 2.60 -27.19 8.66
N PRO A 169 3.57 -27.69 7.87
CA PRO A 169 4.91 -27.95 8.38
C PRO A 169 5.56 -26.67 8.91
N LYS A 170 6.27 -26.75 10.05
CA LYS A 170 7.00 -25.59 10.63
C LYS A 170 8.05 -24.99 9.69
N THR A 171 8.52 -25.76 8.72
CA THR A 171 9.53 -25.36 7.73
C THR A 171 8.94 -24.69 6.49
N LYS A 172 7.60 -24.55 6.37
CA LYS A 172 6.95 -23.99 5.18
C LYS A 172 7.28 -22.50 4.98
N TYR A 173 7.45 -21.76 6.08
CA TYR A 173 7.75 -20.33 6.07
C TYR A 173 9.00 -20.06 6.90
N GLN A 174 9.83 -19.13 6.44
CA GLN A 174 10.97 -18.62 7.20
C GLN A 174 10.53 -17.54 8.20
N CYS A 175 9.44 -16.83 7.88
CA CYS A 175 8.80 -15.89 8.78
C CYS A 175 7.71 -16.56 9.64
N THR A 176 7.12 -15.79 10.57
CA THR A 176 5.89 -16.18 11.28
C THR A 176 4.72 -15.37 10.71
N PRO A 177 3.90 -15.95 9.83
CA PRO A 177 2.77 -15.24 9.24
C PRO A 177 1.77 -14.78 10.31
N ARG A 178 1.13 -13.65 10.04
CA ARG A 178 0.17 -12.98 10.91
C ARG A 178 -1.20 -12.98 10.24
N PRO A 179 -2.28 -13.35 10.94
CA PRO A 179 -3.62 -13.14 10.40
C PRO A 179 -3.84 -11.64 10.15
N ILE A 180 -4.76 -11.30 9.24
CA ILE A 180 -5.16 -9.91 9.06
C ILE A 180 -6.06 -9.54 10.26
N PRO A 181 -5.71 -8.53 11.07
CA PRO A 181 -6.50 -8.17 12.24
C PRO A 181 -7.88 -7.64 11.82
N ALA A 182 -8.90 -7.77 12.68
CA ALA A 182 -10.28 -7.47 12.32
C ALA A 182 -10.47 -6.04 11.80
N CYS A 183 -9.74 -5.07 12.37
CA CYS A 183 -9.76 -3.69 11.94
C CYS A 183 -9.30 -3.47 10.49
N LEU A 184 -8.38 -4.31 9.98
CA LEU A 184 -7.92 -4.28 8.59
C LEU A 184 -8.71 -5.26 7.69
N ASP A 185 -9.23 -6.35 8.26
CA ASP A 185 -10.03 -7.33 7.51
C ASP A 185 -11.40 -6.76 7.10
N LEU A 186 -12.02 -5.93 7.94
CA LEU A 186 -13.23 -5.18 7.57
C LEU A 186 -12.97 -4.32 6.31
N LEU A 187 -11.85 -3.58 6.30
CA LEU A 187 -11.46 -2.76 5.15
C LEU A 187 -11.19 -3.63 3.93
N ARG A 188 -10.49 -4.77 4.09
CA ARG A 188 -10.23 -5.71 2.99
C ARG A 188 -11.53 -6.16 2.32
N LYS A 189 -12.51 -6.62 3.11
CA LYS A 189 -13.82 -7.08 2.63
C LYS A 189 -14.58 -5.97 1.90
N GLN A 190 -14.58 -4.75 2.44
CA GLN A 190 -15.24 -3.60 1.81
C GLN A 190 -14.58 -3.25 0.47
N VAL A 191 -13.25 -3.24 0.41
CA VAL A 191 -12.49 -2.98 -0.82
C VAL A 191 -12.73 -4.09 -1.86
N GLU A 192 -12.80 -5.35 -1.45
CA GLU A 192 -13.16 -6.47 -2.33
C GLU A 192 -14.56 -6.29 -2.93
N ALA A 193 -15.55 -5.94 -2.10
CA ALA A 193 -16.91 -5.70 -2.55
C ALA A 193 -16.96 -4.54 -3.56
N ALA A 194 -16.34 -3.40 -3.25
CA ALA A 194 -16.31 -2.24 -4.14
C ALA A 194 -15.60 -2.54 -5.47
N ASN A 195 -14.49 -3.30 -5.43
CA ASN A 195 -13.77 -3.71 -6.62
C ASN A 195 -14.60 -4.71 -7.44
N ALA A 196 -15.30 -5.66 -6.81
CA ALA A 196 -16.19 -6.58 -7.50
C ALA A 196 -17.33 -5.85 -8.22
N THR A 197 -17.94 -4.85 -7.59
CA THR A 197 -18.98 -4.01 -8.22
C THR A 197 -18.45 -3.17 -9.39
N ALA A 198 -17.19 -2.72 -9.30
CA ALA A 198 -16.57 -1.88 -10.31
C ALA A 198 -15.83 -2.65 -11.42
N ASN A 199 -15.77 -3.98 -11.37
CA ASN A 199 -15.16 -4.83 -12.40
C ASN A 199 -16.23 -5.60 -13.17
N ALA A 200 -16.24 -5.47 -14.49
CA ALA A 200 -17.02 -6.36 -15.36
C ALA A 200 -16.44 -7.79 -15.44
N ASP A 201 -15.16 -7.96 -15.08
CA ASP A 201 -14.48 -9.27 -15.04
C ASP A 201 -14.45 -9.80 -13.60
N THR A 202 -15.22 -10.85 -13.34
CA THR A 202 -15.45 -11.46 -12.01
C THR A 202 -14.28 -12.30 -11.50
N LYS A 203 -13.11 -12.23 -12.14
CA LYS A 203 -11.92 -13.05 -11.83
C LYS A 203 -10.98 -12.43 -10.80
N ASN A 204 -11.48 -11.63 -9.85
CA ASN A 204 -10.66 -11.24 -8.70
C ASN A 204 -10.88 -12.23 -7.54
N PRO A 205 -9.94 -13.13 -7.23
CA PRO A 205 -10.08 -14.10 -6.13
C PRO A 205 -9.97 -13.47 -4.72
N GLY A 206 -9.92 -12.13 -4.62
CA GLY A 206 -9.77 -11.38 -3.39
C GLY A 206 -8.31 -11.24 -2.96
N TYR A 207 -8.10 -10.51 -1.87
CA TYR A 207 -6.80 -10.23 -1.28
C TYR A 207 -6.53 -11.15 -0.09
N ASN A 208 -5.27 -11.51 0.11
CA ASN A 208 -4.80 -12.31 1.25
C ASN A 208 -3.62 -11.65 1.98
N PHE A 209 -3.16 -10.51 1.50
CA PHE A 209 -2.10 -9.70 2.11
C PHE A 209 -2.54 -8.24 2.26
N CYS A 210 -2.11 -7.65 3.37
CA CYS A 210 -2.32 -6.24 3.71
C CYS A 210 -0.97 -5.64 4.14
N LEU A 211 -0.40 -4.77 3.29
CA LEU A 211 0.77 -3.98 3.60
C LEU A 211 0.34 -2.58 4.03
N VAL A 212 0.74 -2.16 5.23
CA VAL A 212 0.51 -0.80 5.72
C VAL A 212 1.84 -0.05 5.70
N ASN A 213 1.85 1.11 5.02
CA ASN A 213 2.97 2.03 5.01
C ASN A 213 2.56 3.31 5.77
N TYR A 214 3.34 3.72 6.76
CA TYR A 214 3.19 5.00 7.45
C TYR A 214 4.35 5.93 7.09
N TYR A 215 4.00 7.02 6.40
CA TYR A 215 4.88 8.14 6.09
C TYR A 215 4.67 9.17 7.19
N ALA A 216 5.62 9.31 8.11
CA ALA A 216 5.49 10.19 9.27
C ALA A 216 5.45 11.67 8.87
N SER A 217 6.13 12.02 7.76
CA SER A 217 6.18 13.38 7.22
C SER A 217 6.38 13.39 5.70
N GLY A 218 6.51 14.58 5.13
CA GLY A 218 6.87 14.83 3.74
C GLY A 218 8.30 14.39 3.38
N GLU A 219 9.17 14.12 4.36
CA GLU A 219 10.52 13.60 4.12
C GLU A 219 10.54 12.10 3.83
N ASP A 220 9.49 11.39 4.23
CA ASP A 220 9.31 9.97 3.94
C ASP A 220 8.83 9.78 2.49
N SER A 221 9.25 8.70 1.83
CA SER A 221 9.00 8.51 0.40
C SER A 221 9.03 7.05 -0.04
N ILE A 222 8.64 6.81 -1.29
CA ILE A 222 8.95 5.57 -2.00
C ILE A 222 9.30 5.93 -3.44
N ALA A 223 10.45 5.45 -3.90
CA ALA A 223 10.93 5.70 -5.25
C ALA A 223 10.02 5.02 -6.29
N PHE A 224 10.24 5.33 -7.57
CA PHE A 224 9.53 4.66 -8.66
C PHE A 224 9.80 3.16 -8.65
N HIS A 225 8.73 2.37 -8.55
CA HIS A 225 8.72 0.91 -8.57
C HIS A 225 7.41 0.41 -9.17
N SER A 226 7.31 -0.90 -9.41
CA SER A 226 6.08 -1.58 -9.80
C SER A 226 5.87 -2.76 -8.85
N ASP A 227 4.60 -3.13 -8.62
CA ASP A 227 4.27 -4.36 -7.90
C ASP A 227 4.16 -5.51 -8.92
N ASP A 228 5.28 -5.86 -9.57
CA ASP A 228 5.35 -6.88 -10.63
C ASP A 228 6.11 -8.14 -10.21
N GLU A 229 6.20 -8.39 -8.90
CA GLU A 229 6.84 -9.57 -8.37
C GLU A 229 6.08 -10.84 -8.77
N ARG A 230 6.82 -11.87 -9.19
CA ARG A 230 6.24 -13.14 -9.68
C ARG A 230 5.27 -13.80 -8.69
N PHE A 231 5.48 -13.60 -7.40
CA PHE A 231 4.63 -14.16 -6.35
C PHE A 231 3.25 -13.48 -6.25
N LEU A 232 2.98 -12.42 -7.01
CA LEU A 232 1.67 -11.80 -7.14
C LEU A 232 0.82 -12.39 -8.29
N GLY A 233 1.42 -13.23 -9.12
CA GLY A 233 0.78 -13.76 -10.33
C GLY A 233 0.75 -12.76 -11.49
N PRO A 234 0.15 -13.14 -12.63
CA PRO A 234 0.01 -12.26 -13.78
C PRO A 234 -1.04 -11.17 -13.51
N GLU A 235 -0.77 -9.95 -14.02
CA GLU A 235 -1.70 -8.82 -13.98
C GLU A 235 -2.35 -8.56 -12.60
N PRO A 236 -1.54 -8.39 -11.55
CA PRO A 236 -2.07 -8.38 -10.19
C PRO A 236 -3.00 -7.19 -9.96
N ASN A 237 -4.13 -7.46 -9.31
CA ASN A 237 -5.06 -6.46 -8.83
C ASN A 237 -4.57 -5.92 -7.48
N ILE A 238 -4.28 -4.63 -7.40
CA ILE A 238 -3.70 -3.98 -6.23
C ILE A 238 -4.58 -2.81 -5.82
N ALA A 239 -5.18 -2.85 -4.63
CA ALA A 239 -5.95 -1.73 -4.09
C ALA A 239 -5.13 -0.98 -3.03
N SER A 240 -5.08 0.35 -3.14
CA SER A 240 -4.30 1.23 -2.27
C SER A 240 -5.18 2.33 -1.69
N LEU A 241 -5.45 2.26 -0.39
CA LEU A 241 -6.26 3.22 0.37
C LEU A 241 -5.34 4.22 1.10
N SER A 242 -5.64 5.51 0.98
CA SER A 242 -4.88 6.61 1.59
C SER A 242 -5.61 7.24 2.76
N LEU A 243 -4.91 7.47 3.87
CA LEU A 243 -5.45 8.08 5.09
C LEU A 243 -4.46 9.15 5.62
N GLY A 244 -4.96 10.23 6.20
CA GLY A 244 -4.12 11.29 6.80
C GLY A 244 -3.69 12.41 5.84
N GLY A 245 -2.40 12.73 5.82
CA GLY A 245 -1.84 13.80 4.99
C GLY A 245 -1.92 13.51 3.49
N GLU A 246 -2.28 14.51 2.69
CA GLU A 246 -2.33 14.39 1.23
C GLU A 246 -0.93 14.29 0.63
N ARG A 247 -0.74 13.35 -0.31
CA ARG A 247 0.52 13.14 -1.02
C ARG A 247 0.31 12.95 -2.50
N ASP A 248 1.27 13.46 -3.27
CA ASP A 248 1.33 13.19 -4.70
C ASP A 248 1.66 11.71 -4.92
N PHE A 249 0.86 11.06 -5.76
CA PHE A 249 1.10 9.74 -6.33
C PHE A 249 1.44 9.94 -7.80
N LEU A 250 2.67 9.61 -8.16
CA LEU A 250 3.18 9.81 -9.50
C LEU A 250 3.27 8.47 -10.22
N MET A 251 2.85 8.40 -11.47
CA MET A 251 3.05 7.24 -12.33
C MET A 251 3.73 7.62 -13.63
N LYS A 252 4.61 6.76 -14.12
CA LYS A 252 5.23 6.89 -15.45
C LYS A 252 5.35 5.53 -16.11
N HIS A 253 5.17 5.49 -17.43
CA HIS A 253 5.36 4.27 -18.19
C HIS A 253 6.83 3.84 -18.18
N LYS A 254 7.09 2.54 -18.16
CA LYS A 254 8.44 1.98 -18.30
C LYS A 254 8.96 2.27 -19.72
N PRO A 255 10.27 2.46 -19.93
CA PRO A 255 10.81 2.65 -21.27
C PRO A 255 10.43 1.47 -22.18
N PHE A 256 9.95 1.74 -23.39
CA PHE A 256 9.80 0.69 -24.41
C PHE A 256 11.19 0.18 -24.78
N VAL A 257 11.45 -1.11 -24.59
CA VAL A 257 12.64 -1.75 -25.15
C VAL A 257 12.35 -2.06 -26.62
N SER A 258 12.64 -1.12 -27.51
CA SER A 258 12.54 -1.33 -28.95
C SER A 258 13.69 -2.21 -29.44
N GLY A 259 13.40 -3.46 -29.80
CA GLY A 259 14.32 -4.32 -30.55
C GLY A 259 14.91 -5.49 -29.76
N GLY A 260 14.16 -6.59 -29.74
CA GLY A 260 14.70 -7.92 -29.43
C GLY A 260 13.78 -8.95 -30.06
N ILE A 261 14.29 -9.73 -31.01
CA ILE A 261 13.60 -10.92 -31.53
C ILE A 261 13.28 -11.79 -30.32
N VAL A 262 12.00 -11.86 -29.95
CA VAL A 262 11.53 -12.76 -28.90
C VAL A 262 11.46 -14.15 -29.52
N ASN A 263 12.58 -14.87 -29.51
CA ASN A 263 12.46 -16.31 -29.36
C ASN A 263 11.93 -16.54 -27.96
N ARG A 264 10.70 -17.08 -27.87
CA ARG A 264 10.14 -17.58 -26.62
C ARG A 264 10.97 -18.79 -26.16
N THR A 265 12.08 -18.52 -25.50
CA THR A 265 12.74 -19.44 -24.60
C THR A 265 12.88 -18.75 -23.25
N ALA A 266 12.52 -19.49 -22.21
CA ALA A 266 12.47 -19.05 -20.83
C ALA A 266 13.80 -18.45 -20.33
N GLY A 267 13.70 -17.57 -19.33
CA GLY A 267 14.80 -17.29 -18.41
C GLY A 267 15.44 -15.91 -18.56
N GLY A 268 15.08 -15.00 -17.66
CA GLY A 268 15.86 -13.82 -17.31
C GLY A 268 15.92 -13.74 -15.79
N CYS A 269 17.03 -14.20 -15.22
CA CYS A 269 17.29 -14.34 -13.80
C CYS A 269 17.82 -13.02 -13.21
N VAL A 270 17.47 -12.77 -11.95
CA VAL A 270 18.28 -11.95 -11.03
C VAL A 270 19.21 -12.96 -10.31
N PRO A 271 20.50 -12.65 -10.07
CA PRO A 271 21.46 -13.66 -9.65
C PRO A 271 21.22 -14.13 -8.22
N ASP A 272 20.94 -15.42 -8.07
CA ASP A 272 21.09 -16.15 -6.80
C ASP A 272 22.58 -16.19 -6.44
N THR A 273 22.92 -15.61 -5.29
CA THR A 273 24.17 -15.93 -4.59
C THR A 273 23.83 -16.41 -3.19
N ALA A 274 23.54 -17.71 -3.09
CA ALA A 274 23.67 -18.47 -1.85
C ALA A 274 24.23 -19.85 -2.21
N HIS A 275 25.56 -19.97 -2.16
CA HIS A 275 26.23 -21.26 -2.24
C HIS A 275 25.92 -22.06 -0.97
N ALA A 276 25.25 -23.20 -1.13
CA ALA A 276 25.34 -24.32 -0.20
C ALA A 276 26.22 -25.40 -0.84
N ILE A 277 27.26 -25.80 -0.11
CA ILE A 277 28.23 -26.83 -0.48
C ILE A 277 27.72 -28.19 0.01
N SER A 278 27.57 -29.15 -0.92
CA SER A 278 27.70 -30.62 -0.78
C SER A 278 26.95 -31.26 -1.97
N GLY A 279 27.38 -32.26 -2.73
CA GLY A 279 28.51 -33.18 -2.70
C GLY A 279 28.13 -34.38 -3.58
N LEU A 280 28.94 -34.65 -4.61
CA LEU A 280 29.28 -35.93 -5.28
C LEU A 280 28.21 -36.92 -5.82
N GLY A 281 28.49 -37.36 -7.07
CA GLY A 281 28.11 -38.63 -7.71
C GLY A 281 26.86 -38.55 -8.59
N GLY A 282 26.79 -38.97 -9.86
CA GLY A 282 27.67 -39.72 -10.74
C GLY A 282 26.82 -40.32 -11.89
N THR A 283 27.40 -40.41 -13.08
CA THR A 283 27.03 -41.26 -14.25
C THR A 283 25.88 -40.88 -15.21
N SER A 284 26.30 -40.52 -16.43
CA SER A 284 25.98 -41.09 -17.76
C SER A 284 24.52 -41.21 -18.23
N ALA A 285 24.20 -40.57 -19.36
CA ALA A 285 23.60 -41.23 -20.54
C ALA A 285 23.42 -40.26 -21.73
N THR A 286 24.11 -40.61 -22.83
CA THR A 286 23.71 -40.60 -24.26
C THR A 286 23.12 -39.36 -24.95
N ARG A 287 23.88 -38.96 -25.98
CA ARG A 287 23.50 -38.28 -27.23
C ARG A 287 22.20 -38.79 -27.83
N GLU A 288 21.44 -37.89 -28.45
CA GLU A 288 20.86 -38.11 -29.78
C GLU A 288 20.70 -36.78 -30.52
N SER A 289 21.28 -36.74 -31.73
CA SER A 289 21.22 -35.63 -32.67
C SER A 289 20.13 -35.91 -33.70
N CYS A 290 19.30 -34.91 -34.00
CA CYS A 290 18.52 -34.91 -35.23
C CYS A 290 18.69 -33.55 -35.93
N THR A 291 19.48 -33.59 -36.99
CA THR A 291 19.53 -32.61 -38.08
C THR A 291 18.16 -32.49 -38.76
N VAL A 292 17.70 -31.26 -39.01
CA VAL A 292 16.59 -31.00 -39.95
C VAL A 292 17.03 -29.94 -40.96
N SER A 293 16.81 -30.32 -42.20
CA SER A 293 17.30 -29.74 -43.45
C SER A 293 16.63 -28.41 -43.80
N SER A 294 17.43 -27.55 -44.43
CA SER A 294 17.02 -26.32 -45.10
C SER A 294 16.11 -26.62 -46.30
N GLY A 295 14.84 -26.21 -46.22
CA GLY A 295 13.90 -26.15 -47.32
C GLY A 295 13.65 -24.71 -47.74
N THR A 296 14.15 -24.33 -48.90
CA THR A 296 13.92 -23.04 -49.56
C THR A 296 12.53 -23.03 -50.17
N SER A 297 11.68 -22.08 -49.78
CA SER A 297 10.45 -21.77 -50.50
C SER A 297 10.33 -20.26 -50.73
N ASN A 298 10.41 -19.88 -52.00
CA ASN A 298 10.06 -18.58 -52.53
C ASN A 298 8.56 -18.33 -52.30
N SER A 299 8.21 -17.23 -51.65
CA SER A 299 6.85 -16.68 -51.70
C SER A 299 6.89 -15.21 -52.11
N ASN A 300 6.18 -14.94 -53.19
CA ASN A 300 6.06 -13.68 -53.91
C ASN A 300 5.74 -12.48 -53.01
N THR A 301 6.48 -11.40 -53.23
CA THR A 301 6.21 -10.05 -52.79
C THR A 301 4.92 -9.52 -53.42
N VAL A 302 3.89 -9.30 -52.59
CA VAL A 302 2.79 -8.38 -52.90
C VAL A 302 2.96 -7.16 -52.00
N SER A 303 3.46 -6.08 -52.58
CA SER A 303 3.56 -4.76 -51.97
C SER A 303 2.17 -4.17 -51.76
N SER A 304 1.71 -4.13 -50.51
CA SER A 304 0.55 -3.33 -50.08
C SER A 304 1.00 -1.94 -49.59
N PRO A 305 0.21 -0.88 -49.82
CA PRO A 305 0.63 0.50 -49.59
C PRO A 305 0.73 0.82 -48.10
N GLY A 306 1.65 1.72 -47.77
CA GLY A 306 2.16 1.97 -46.43
C GLY A 306 1.11 2.14 -45.34
N SER A 307 1.24 1.33 -44.29
CA SER A 307 0.63 1.64 -43.01
C SER A 307 1.27 2.93 -42.49
N ARG A 308 0.47 3.99 -42.39
CA ARG A 308 0.83 5.14 -41.55
C ARG A 308 1.17 4.62 -40.16
N PRO A 309 2.28 5.04 -39.53
CA PRO A 309 2.51 4.70 -38.13
C PRO A 309 1.29 5.18 -37.35
N ALA A 310 0.65 4.24 -36.61
CA ALA A 310 -0.42 4.57 -35.70
C ALA A 310 0.06 5.73 -34.82
N ALA A 311 -0.72 6.81 -34.77
CA ALA A 311 -0.37 8.01 -34.03
C ALA A 311 0.06 7.60 -32.61
N THR A 312 1.34 7.77 -32.32
CA THR A 312 1.90 7.38 -31.03
C THR A 312 1.36 8.38 -30.02
N VAL A 313 0.42 7.95 -29.17
CA VAL A 313 -0.05 8.78 -28.06
C VAL A 313 1.19 9.08 -27.20
N PRO A 314 1.60 10.35 -27.05
CA PRO A 314 2.77 10.66 -26.24
C PRO A 314 2.49 10.22 -24.81
N LEU A 315 3.34 9.35 -24.27
CA LEU A 315 3.23 8.86 -22.90
C LEU A 315 3.40 10.04 -21.93
N GLN A 316 2.39 10.30 -21.13
CA GLN A 316 2.38 11.37 -20.15
C GLN A 316 2.57 10.81 -18.75
N GLN A 317 3.43 11.47 -17.97
CA GLN A 317 3.50 11.19 -16.54
C GLN A 317 2.16 11.57 -15.89
N ILE A 318 1.64 10.69 -15.05
CA ILE A 318 0.39 10.89 -14.32
C ILE A 318 0.74 11.37 -12.92
N LYS A 319 0.01 12.37 -12.44
CA LYS A 319 0.07 12.87 -11.06
C LYS A 319 -1.33 12.89 -10.49
N MET A 320 -1.53 12.21 -9.36
CA MET A 320 -2.75 12.25 -8.57
C MET A 320 -2.42 12.73 -7.16
N SER A 321 -3.17 13.69 -6.64
CA SER A 321 -3.07 14.08 -5.22
C SER A 321 -4.01 13.20 -4.42
N LEU A 322 -3.47 12.27 -3.63
CA LEU A 322 -4.24 11.31 -2.84
C LEU A 322 -4.45 11.86 -1.43
N GLY A 323 -5.68 12.28 -1.15
CA GLY A 323 -6.12 12.73 0.17
C GLY A 323 -6.55 11.59 1.08
N SER A 324 -6.78 11.91 2.37
CA SER A 324 -7.42 10.99 3.31
C SER A 324 -8.81 10.57 2.83
N GLY A 325 -9.01 9.26 2.72
CA GLY A 325 -10.22 8.62 2.22
C GLY A 325 -10.10 8.15 0.78
N ASP A 326 -9.12 8.62 0.00
CA ASP A 326 -8.99 8.26 -1.41
C ASP A 326 -8.47 6.85 -1.59
N MET A 327 -8.95 6.16 -2.63
CA MET A 327 -8.51 4.81 -2.99
C MET A 327 -8.18 4.74 -4.47
N VAL A 328 -7.07 4.09 -4.80
CA VAL A 328 -6.70 3.73 -6.17
C VAL A 328 -6.65 2.21 -6.27
N VAL A 329 -7.32 1.64 -7.26
CA VAL A 329 -7.14 0.23 -7.66
C VAL A 329 -6.36 0.21 -8.96
N MET A 330 -5.26 -0.54 -9.00
CA MET A 330 -4.41 -0.74 -10.17
C MET A 330 -4.63 -2.16 -10.69
N ARG A 331 -4.93 -2.31 -11.98
CA ARG A 331 -5.38 -3.58 -12.58
C ARG A 331 -4.62 -3.90 -13.87
N GLY A 332 -4.89 -5.09 -14.41
CA GLY A 332 -4.43 -5.51 -15.74
C GLY A 332 -2.92 -5.39 -15.90
N ALA A 333 -2.51 -4.91 -17.07
CA ALA A 333 -1.11 -4.72 -17.42
C ALA A 333 -0.44 -3.49 -16.76
N THR A 334 -1.09 -2.85 -15.78
CA THR A 334 -0.56 -1.64 -15.15
C THR A 334 0.79 -1.91 -14.47
N GLN A 335 0.90 -2.94 -13.62
CA GLN A 335 2.15 -3.19 -12.89
C GLN A 335 3.30 -3.62 -13.80
N SER A 336 3.01 -4.35 -14.87
CA SER A 336 4.06 -4.77 -15.83
C SER A 336 4.60 -3.61 -16.65
N ASN A 337 3.83 -2.53 -16.86
CA ASN A 337 4.19 -1.43 -17.77
C ASN A 337 4.37 -0.06 -17.11
N TRP A 338 3.88 0.15 -15.90
CA TRP A 338 3.90 1.45 -15.22
C TRP A 338 4.64 1.38 -13.88
N LEU A 339 5.49 2.36 -13.64
CA LEU A 339 6.12 2.62 -12.35
C LEU A 339 5.29 3.64 -11.58
N HIS A 340 5.24 3.52 -10.27
CA HIS A 340 4.58 4.47 -9.38
C HIS A 340 5.46 4.87 -8.18
N SER A 341 5.24 6.06 -7.62
CA SER A 341 6.03 6.60 -6.50
C SER A 341 5.25 7.58 -5.62
N ILE A 342 5.74 7.76 -4.39
CA ILE A 342 5.36 8.87 -3.49
C ILE A 342 6.64 9.70 -3.25
N PRO A 343 6.82 10.84 -3.94
CA PRO A 343 8.01 11.67 -3.79
C PRO A 343 8.02 12.39 -2.44
N LYS A 344 9.21 12.80 -2.00
CA LYS A 344 9.34 13.74 -0.88
C LYS A 344 8.61 15.05 -1.19
N ARG A 345 8.03 15.67 -0.17
CA ARG A 345 7.28 16.93 -0.30
C ARG A 345 7.86 18.00 0.62
N LYS A 346 8.45 19.03 0.01
CA LYS A 346 8.75 20.30 0.68
C LYS A 346 7.49 21.16 0.65
N GLY A 347 7.04 21.70 1.79
CA GLY A 347 5.78 22.46 1.83
C GLY A 347 5.58 23.30 3.08
N LYS A 348 4.57 24.19 3.04
CA LYS A 348 4.16 25.06 4.15
C LYS A 348 3.88 24.23 5.42
N ALA A 349 4.28 24.75 6.58
CA ALA A 349 4.08 24.12 7.88
C ALA A 349 2.61 23.70 8.06
N GLY A 350 2.34 22.40 8.12
CA GLY A 350 0.99 21.86 8.14
C GLY A 350 0.86 20.55 7.37
N GLU A 351 0.93 20.58 6.04
CA GLU A 351 0.74 19.35 5.22
C GLU A 351 2.00 18.49 5.16
N ALA A 352 3.18 19.11 5.08
CA ALA A 352 4.45 18.39 5.06
C ALA A 352 4.77 17.70 6.40
N THR A 353 4.10 18.09 7.49
CA THR A 353 4.26 17.49 8.82
C THR A 353 3.13 16.54 9.18
N ARG A 354 2.11 16.39 8.32
CA ARG A 354 1.00 15.46 8.56
C ARG A 354 1.37 14.07 8.07
N GLY A 355 1.36 13.12 8.99
CA GLY A 355 1.57 11.72 8.65
C GLY A 355 0.50 11.18 7.69
N ARG A 356 0.88 10.23 6.84
CA ARG A 356 0.00 9.52 5.90
C ARG A 356 0.12 8.01 6.14
N ILE A 357 -1.01 7.34 6.27
CA ILE A 357 -1.09 5.88 6.19
C ILE A 357 -1.56 5.51 4.79
N ASN A 358 -0.93 4.48 4.23
CA ASN A 358 -1.33 3.83 3.00
C ASN A 358 -1.50 2.34 3.25
N ILE A 359 -2.69 1.82 2.99
CA ILE A 359 -3.01 0.40 3.15
C ILE A 359 -3.12 -0.19 1.74
N THR A 360 -2.24 -1.13 1.41
CA THR A 360 -2.22 -1.78 0.12
C THR A 360 -2.62 -3.25 0.28
N PHE A 361 -3.74 -3.61 -0.33
CA PHE A 361 -4.24 -4.98 -0.39
C PHE A 361 -3.75 -5.67 -1.65
N ARG A 362 -3.25 -6.89 -1.48
CA ARG A 362 -2.62 -7.69 -2.53
C ARG A 362 -2.97 -9.16 -2.37
N ARG A 363 -2.66 -9.94 -3.41
CA ARG A 363 -2.73 -11.39 -3.37
C ARG A 363 -1.37 -12.01 -3.64
N ALA A 364 -0.80 -12.69 -2.65
CA ALA A 364 0.36 -13.55 -2.88
C ALA A 364 -0.11 -14.97 -3.22
N VAL A 365 0.50 -15.56 -4.25
CA VAL A 365 0.09 -16.87 -4.80
C VAL A 365 1.01 -18.02 -4.39
N VAL A 366 2.18 -17.73 -3.81
CA VAL A 366 3.15 -18.75 -3.39
C VAL A 366 3.81 -18.43 -2.05
N PRO A 367 4.31 -19.44 -1.30
CA PRO A 367 4.96 -19.25 0.00
C PRO A 367 6.13 -18.27 0.00
N GLY A 368 6.95 -18.26 -1.04
CA GLY A 368 8.06 -17.32 -1.16
C GLY A 368 7.62 -15.84 -1.18
N GLY A 369 6.37 -15.56 -1.60
CA GLY A 369 5.79 -14.22 -1.50
C GLY A 369 5.51 -13.82 -0.07
N THR A 370 5.05 -14.76 0.77
CA THR A 370 4.88 -14.54 2.21
C THR A 370 6.22 -14.15 2.84
N ASP A 371 7.25 -14.97 2.67
CA ASP A 371 8.57 -14.67 3.26
C ASP A 371 9.15 -13.34 2.75
N ASN A 372 9.00 -13.04 1.46
CA ASN A 372 9.42 -11.76 0.88
C ASN A 372 8.72 -10.56 1.55
N TYR A 373 7.40 -10.62 1.72
CA TYR A 373 6.65 -9.54 2.37
C TYR A 373 7.14 -9.29 3.80
N TYR A 374 7.32 -10.33 4.61
CA TYR A 374 7.79 -10.16 5.97
C TYR A 374 9.25 -9.68 6.04
N LEU A 375 10.13 -10.21 5.18
CA LEU A 375 11.54 -9.80 5.14
C LEU A 375 11.69 -8.29 4.85
N TYR A 376 10.98 -7.78 3.84
CA TYR A 376 11.16 -6.39 3.39
C TYR A 376 10.23 -5.36 4.05
N ASN A 377 9.25 -5.79 4.86
CA ASN A 377 8.31 -4.88 5.53
C ASN A 377 8.27 -5.01 7.07
N VAL A 378 8.91 -6.03 7.63
CA VAL A 378 9.13 -6.20 9.08
C VAL A 378 10.63 -6.31 9.35
N GLY A 379 11.31 -7.19 8.62
CA GLY A 379 12.75 -7.43 8.75
C GLY A 379 13.14 -7.91 10.15
N SER A 380 14.39 -7.63 10.54
CA SER A 380 14.94 -7.94 11.87
C SER A 380 14.93 -6.75 12.84
N GLY A 381 14.35 -5.62 12.44
CA GLY A 381 14.31 -4.40 13.23
C GLY A 381 13.35 -4.48 14.42
N GLY A 382 13.54 -3.59 15.40
CA GLY A 382 12.63 -3.44 16.54
C GLY A 382 11.23 -2.97 16.13
N MET A 383 10.25 -3.27 16.97
CA MET A 383 8.86 -2.82 16.80
C MET A 383 8.70 -1.42 17.37
N TYR A 384 8.04 -0.53 16.63
CA TYR A 384 7.72 0.83 17.03
C TYR A 384 6.21 1.03 17.10
N ARG A 385 5.79 1.96 17.96
CA ARG A 385 4.40 2.41 18.06
C ARG A 385 4.35 3.93 18.11
N TRP A 386 3.30 4.51 17.55
CA TRP A 386 3.08 5.94 17.66
C TRP A 386 2.77 6.33 19.12
N ASP A 387 3.48 7.34 19.62
CA ASP A 387 3.19 7.98 20.89
C ASP A 387 2.48 9.32 20.63
N GLU A 388 1.25 9.47 21.13
CA GLU A 388 0.46 10.69 20.90
C GLU A 388 0.96 11.91 21.69
N VAL A 389 1.68 11.70 22.79
CA VAL A 389 2.24 12.78 23.62
C VAL A 389 3.54 13.28 22.99
N ALA A 390 4.47 12.38 22.70
CA ALA A 390 5.74 12.71 22.06
C ALA A 390 5.58 13.06 20.57
N ARG A 391 4.47 12.64 19.94
CA ARG A 391 4.16 12.83 18.52
C ARG A 391 5.23 12.25 17.60
N GLU A 392 5.71 11.07 17.95
CA GLU A 392 6.72 10.34 17.18
C GLU A 392 6.53 8.83 17.30
N MET A 393 7.26 8.08 16.48
CA MET A 393 7.34 6.63 16.57
C MET A 393 8.37 6.25 17.63
N VAL A 394 7.94 5.57 18.68
CA VAL A 394 8.79 5.17 19.80
C VAL A 394 9.05 3.68 19.72
N LEU A 395 10.31 3.29 19.88
CA LEU A 395 10.73 1.89 19.96
C LEU A 395 10.08 1.24 21.19
N ARG A 396 9.52 0.06 21.02
CA ARG A 396 9.00 -0.77 22.10
C ARG A 396 9.90 -1.98 22.21
N ASP A 397 10.66 -2.06 23.30
CA ASP A 397 11.47 -3.23 23.57
C ASP A 397 10.57 -4.45 23.75
N GLY A 398 10.92 -5.55 23.09
CA GLY A 398 10.15 -6.80 23.07
C GLY A 398 10.08 -7.53 24.42
N SER A 399 10.46 -6.88 25.53
CA SER A 399 10.19 -7.37 26.88
C SER A 399 8.71 -7.16 27.19
N ALA A 400 7.88 -8.11 26.75
CA ALA A 400 6.60 -8.35 27.39
C ALA A 400 6.86 -8.60 28.88
N GLY A 401 6.33 -7.72 29.73
CA GLY A 401 6.16 -7.97 31.16
C GLY A 401 4.97 -8.87 31.42
#